data_AF-A0A1G3ZLQ8-F1
#
_entry.id   AF-A0A1G3ZLQ8-F1
#
_cell.length_a   1.000
_cell.length_b   1.000
_cell.length_c   1.000
_cell.angle_alpha   90.00
_cell.angle_beta   90.00
_cell.angle_gamma   90.00
#
_symmetry.space_group_name_H-M   'P 1'
#
loop_
_entity.id
_entity.type
_entity.pdbx_description
1 polymer ?
#
loop_
_entity_poly.entity_id
_entity_poly.type
_entity_poly.pdbx_seq_one_letter_code
_entity_poly.pdbx_strand_id
1 'polypeptide(L)'
;MNSGQEKELTELVRLYVRTKRLVISAEEMDPESKSNIAVFKEQRDALDHVMRALADALDGEGSDPPDPKYFTMQLEKARGHLFRAAYDALDGLGVSCKIRIAKVMDGLSNEAIQAVHSQYYDHLVEIDKIEQQIVTHRLQKDVGDRTLENMDAYKNQVEKLYGYLRECQSRANALWEWQRRDGKRIWKEKVVLGLMIALLTALVTAPVTILISYFVKK
;
A
#
# COMPACT_ATOMS: atom_id res chain seq x y z
N MET A 1 27.00 33.15 -5.10
CA MET A 1 26.91 31.69 -4.87
C MET A 1 28.10 31.01 -5.54
N ASN A 2 28.70 29.99 -4.93
CA ASN A 2 29.83 29.24 -5.49
C ASN A 2 29.39 27.91 -6.14
N SER A 3 30.31 27.25 -6.87
CA SER A 3 30.02 26.01 -7.60
C SER A 3 29.59 24.83 -6.71
N GLY A 4 30.02 24.81 -5.44
CA GLY A 4 29.58 23.81 -4.46
C GLY A 4 28.12 24.02 -4.05
N GLN A 5 27.75 25.25 -3.74
CA GLN A 5 26.38 25.64 -3.39
C GLN A 5 25.39 25.38 -4.54
N GLU A 6 25.80 25.67 -5.78
CA GLU A 6 25.02 25.34 -6.99
C GLU A 6 24.76 23.84 -7.13
N LYS A 7 25.76 23.01 -6.84
CA LYS A 7 25.63 21.55 -6.86
C LYS A 7 24.65 21.05 -5.81
N GLU A 8 24.79 21.50 -4.56
CA GLU A 8 23.88 21.11 -3.47
C GLU A 8 22.42 21.50 -3.77
N LEU A 9 22.20 22.72 -4.28
CA LEU A 9 20.87 23.18 -4.67
C LEU A 9 20.30 22.34 -5.82
N THR A 10 21.13 21.99 -6.81
CA THR A 10 20.72 21.13 -7.93
C THR A 10 20.29 19.74 -7.45
N GLU A 11 21.00 19.15 -6.50
CA GLU A 11 20.62 17.87 -5.89
C GLU A 11 19.31 17.97 -5.11
N LEU A 12 19.12 19.06 -4.35
CA LEU A 12 17.87 19.32 -3.62
C LEU A 12 16.68 19.49 -4.57
N VAL A 13 16.84 20.21 -5.69
CA VAL A 13 15.81 20.36 -6.72
C VAL A 13 15.43 19.01 -7.32
N ARG A 14 16.40 18.12 -7.59
CA ARG A 14 16.12 16.76 -8.08
C ARG A 14 15.32 15.95 -7.07
N LEU A 15 15.66 16.04 -5.78
CA LEU A 15 14.88 15.43 -4.71
C LEU A 15 13.47 16.00 -4.67
N TYR A 16 13.29 17.33 -4.71
CA TYR A 16 11.98 17.96 -4.72
C TYR A 16 11.10 17.48 -5.88
N VAL A 17 11.63 17.41 -7.10
CA VAL A 17 10.89 16.91 -8.27
C VAL A 17 10.45 15.46 -8.07
N ARG A 18 11.32 14.61 -7.51
CA ARG A 18 10.98 13.22 -7.16
C ARG A 18 9.89 13.16 -6.09
N THR A 19 10.04 13.89 -4.99
CA THR A 19 9.05 13.99 -3.92
C THR A 19 7.70 14.46 -4.48
N LYS A 20 7.67 15.53 -5.27
CA LYS A 20 6.43 16.06 -5.87
C LYS A 20 5.67 15.01 -6.69
N ARG A 21 6.36 14.18 -7.47
CA ARG A 21 5.72 13.08 -8.23
C ARG A 21 5.07 12.05 -7.30
N LEU A 22 5.72 11.72 -6.19
CA LEU A 22 5.17 10.80 -5.19
C LEU A 22 3.93 11.39 -4.51
N VAL A 23 3.96 12.67 -4.16
CA VAL A 23 2.81 13.38 -3.58
C VAL A 23 1.61 13.33 -4.51
N ILE A 24 1.78 13.73 -5.77
CA ILE A 24 0.70 13.70 -6.76
C ILE A 24 0.16 12.27 -6.93
N SER A 25 1.04 11.28 -7.01
CA SER A 25 0.63 9.88 -7.16
C SER A 25 -0.21 9.41 -5.96
N ALA A 26 0.14 9.83 -4.74
CA ALA A 26 -0.59 9.52 -3.54
C ALA A 26 -1.98 10.18 -3.52
N GLU A 27 -2.08 11.45 -3.92
CA GLU A 27 -3.34 12.20 -4.00
C GLU A 27 -4.31 11.59 -5.03
N GLU A 28 -3.83 11.24 -6.22
CA GLU A 28 -4.64 10.60 -7.27
C GLU A 28 -5.11 9.19 -6.85
N MET A 29 -4.30 8.50 -6.04
CA MET A 29 -4.66 7.17 -5.55
C MET A 29 -5.59 7.21 -4.34
N ASP A 30 -5.66 8.33 -3.61
CA ASP A 30 -6.52 8.44 -2.43
C ASP A 30 -7.99 8.18 -2.79
N PRO A 31 -8.67 7.22 -2.11
CA PRO A 31 -10.07 6.90 -2.40
C PRO A 31 -11.05 8.07 -2.20
N GLU A 32 -10.66 9.05 -1.39
CA GLU A 32 -11.47 10.24 -1.07
C GLU A 32 -10.93 11.51 -1.73
N SER A 33 -9.91 11.38 -2.60
CA SER A 33 -9.19 12.49 -3.24
C SER A 33 -8.71 13.55 -2.25
N LYS A 34 -8.28 13.12 -1.06
CA LYS A 34 -7.76 13.98 -0.01
C LYS A 34 -6.25 14.13 -0.11
N SER A 35 -5.79 15.35 0.05
CA SER A 35 -4.37 15.63 0.24
C SER A 35 -3.94 15.42 1.69
N ASN A 36 -2.71 14.95 1.88
CA ASN A 36 -2.12 14.80 3.20
C ASN A 36 -1.52 16.13 3.69
N ILE A 37 -2.19 16.78 4.65
CA ILE A 37 -1.74 18.07 5.22
C ILE A 37 -0.33 17.98 5.82
N ALA A 38 0.07 16.83 6.36
CA ALA A 38 1.42 16.63 6.90
C ALA A 38 2.48 16.72 5.80
N VAL A 39 2.22 16.15 4.61
CA VAL A 39 3.11 16.24 3.45
C VAL A 39 3.29 17.68 3.01
N PHE A 40 2.22 18.47 2.93
CA PHE A 40 2.31 19.89 2.58
C PHE A 40 3.08 20.70 3.60
N LYS A 41 2.87 20.43 4.89
CA LYS A 41 3.64 21.08 5.96
C LYS A 41 5.13 20.82 5.78
N GLU A 42 5.53 19.57 5.52
CA GLU A 42 6.94 19.24 5.28
C GLU A 42 7.49 19.93 4.02
N GLN A 43 6.71 20.02 2.93
CA GLN A 43 7.14 20.76 1.73
C GLN A 43 7.31 22.26 1.99
N ARG A 44 6.40 22.86 2.76
CA ARG A 44 6.50 24.27 3.18
C ARG A 44 7.72 24.48 4.06
N ASP A 45 7.93 23.64 5.06
CA ASP A 45 9.07 23.75 5.97
C ASP A 45 10.40 23.56 5.19
N ALA A 46 10.43 22.69 4.17
CA ALA A 46 11.57 22.58 3.25
C ALA A 46 11.82 23.87 2.46
N LEU A 47 10.76 24.50 1.93
CA LEU A 47 10.85 25.77 1.22
C LEU A 47 11.37 26.88 2.14
N ASP A 48 10.89 26.97 3.38
CA ASP A 48 11.37 27.95 4.35
C ASP A 48 12.90 27.82 4.58
N HIS A 49 13.40 26.58 4.67
CA HIS A 49 14.84 26.34 4.78
C HIS A 49 15.61 26.75 3.52
N VAL A 50 15.08 26.49 2.32
CA VAL A 50 15.67 26.97 1.07
C VAL A 50 15.73 28.49 1.03
N MET A 51 14.63 29.16 1.39
CA MET A 51 14.57 30.62 1.40
C MET A 51 15.56 31.22 2.41
N ARG A 52 15.73 30.61 3.59
CA ARG A 52 16.77 31.02 4.57
C ARG A 52 18.18 30.85 4.02
N ALA A 53 18.47 29.77 3.31
CA ALA A 53 19.76 29.56 2.67
C ALA A 53 20.03 30.62 1.58
N LEU A 54 19.02 30.93 0.77
CA LEU A 54 19.14 31.93 -0.30
C LEU A 54 19.27 33.35 0.25
N ALA A 55 18.51 33.71 1.29
CA ALA A 55 18.63 35.02 1.95
C ALA A 55 20.04 35.26 2.52
N ASP A 56 20.62 34.23 3.14
CA ASP A 56 22.02 34.26 3.59
C ASP A 56 23.01 34.45 2.44
N ALA A 57 22.82 33.70 1.35
CA ALA A 57 23.73 33.71 0.20
C ALA A 57 23.64 34.95 -0.69
N LEU A 58 22.48 35.62 -0.72
CA LEU A 58 22.22 36.78 -1.58
C LEU A 58 22.37 38.11 -0.84
N ASP A 59 21.80 38.20 0.37
CA ASP A 59 21.64 39.46 1.09
C ASP A 59 22.39 39.48 2.44
N GLY A 60 22.97 38.35 2.87
CA GLY A 60 23.68 38.24 4.15
C GLY A 60 22.76 38.31 5.39
N GLU A 61 21.44 38.24 5.22
CA GLU A 61 20.46 38.36 6.31
C GLU A 61 20.32 37.08 7.17
N GLY A 62 20.97 35.97 6.79
CA GLY A 62 20.83 34.68 7.46
C GLY A 62 21.85 34.41 8.57
N SER A 63 23.07 34.88 8.38
CA SER A 63 24.18 34.84 9.34
C SER A 63 25.05 36.07 9.10
N ASP A 64 25.34 36.83 10.15
CA ASP A 64 26.26 37.97 10.08
C ASP A 64 27.51 37.67 10.92
N PRO A 65 28.69 37.45 10.30
CA PRO A 65 28.93 37.42 8.85
C PRO A 65 28.39 36.15 8.17
N PRO A 66 28.18 36.17 6.83
CA PRO A 66 27.71 35.01 6.08
C PRO A 66 28.59 33.78 6.32
N ASP A 67 28.00 32.71 6.83
CA ASP A 67 28.67 31.45 7.11
C ASP A 67 28.32 30.42 6.03
N PRO A 68 29.28 30.00 5.19
CA PRO A 68 29.06 28.92 4.22
C PRO A 68 28.50 27.63 4.85
N LYS A 69 28.76 27.37 6.13
CA LYS A 69 28.18 26.22 6.85
C LYS A 69 26.69 26.41 7.15
N TYR A 70 26.22 27.65 7.32
CA TYR A 70 24.82 27.95 7.52
C TYR A 70 24.01 27.59 6.27
N PHE A 71 24.48 27.99 5.08
CA PHE A 71 23.86 27.61 3.81
C PHE A 71 23.68 26.10 3.68
N THR A 72 24.76 25.33 3.80
CA THR A 72 24.73 23.86 3.70
C THR A 72 23.84 23.24 4.79
N MET A 73 23.90 23.73 6.03
CA MET A 73 23.04 23.27 7.11
C MET A 73 21.55 23.47 6.77
N GLN A 74 21.17 24.62 6.21
CA GLN A 74 19.79 24.88 5.82
C GLN A 74 19.34 23.97 4.66
N LEU A 75 20.21 23.71 3.68
CA LEU A 75 19.90 22.75 2.61
C LEU A 75 19.76 21.31 3.13
N GLU A 76 20.58 20.89 4.10
CA GLU A 76 20.44 19.59 4.75
C GLU A 76 19.11 19.47 5.53
N LYS A 77 18.69 20.54 6.20
CA LYS A 77 17.36 20.58 6.84
C LYS A 77 16.24 20.46 5.79
N ALA A 78 16.32 21.22 4.70
CA ALA A 78 15.36 21.13 3.60
C ALA A 78 15.29 19.71 3.01
N ARG A 79 16.44 19.07 2.79
CA ARG A 79 16.55 17.68 2.33
C ARG A 79 15.83 16.73 3.30
N GLY A 80 16.04 16.91 4.61
CA GLY A 80 15.37 16.16 5.66
C GLY A 80 13.84 16.25 5.58
N HIS A 81 13.30 17.45 5.36
CA HIS A 81 11.87 17.67 5.17
C HIS A 81 11.34 17.03 3.87
N LEU A 82 12.06 17.15 2.75
CA LEU A 82 11.65 16.52 1.49
C LEU A 82 11.62 14.99 1.57
N PHE A 83 12.54 14.37 2.32
CA PHE A 83 12.48 12.94 2.59
C PHE A 83 11.28 12.57 3.46
N ARG A 84 10.97 13.32 4.51
CA ARG A 84 9.75 13.08 5.32
C ARG A 84 8.49 13.15 4.45
N ALA A 85 8.37 14.20 3.64
CA ALA A 85 7.27 14.35 2.68
C ALA A 85 7.19 13.19 1.68
N ALA A 86 8.33 12.72 1.14
CA ALA A 86 8.38 11.60 0.21
C ALA A 86 7.91 10.28 0.85
N TYR A 87 8.39 9.97 2.06
CA TYR A 87 7.98 8.78 2.79
C TYR A 87 6.51 8.84 3.21
N ASP A 88 6.02 9.99 3.67
CA ASP A 88 4.61 10.16 4.03
C ASP A 88 3.68 10.03 2.80
N ALA A 89 4.14 10.46 1.62
CA ALA A 89 3.42 10.24 0.37
C ALA A 89 3.41 8.77 -0.06
N LEU A 90 4.55 8.07 0.05
CA LEU A 90 4.64 6.62 -0.21
C LEU A 90 3.76 5.81 0.75
N ASP A 91 3.72 6.21 2.02
CA ASP A 91 2.85 5.64 3.04
C ASP A 91 1.38 5.78 2.64
N GLY A 92 0.97 6.99 2.24
CA GLY A 92 -0.38 7.25 1.74
C GLY A 92 -0.72 6.42 0.51
N LEU A 93 0.19 6.39 -0.48
CA LEU A 93 0.01 5.61 -1.70
C LEU A 93 -0.15 4.11 -1.40
N GLY A 94 0.67 3.56 -0.50
CA GLY A 94 0.58 2.16 -0.08
C GLY A 94 -0.76 1.84 0.59
N VAL A 95 -1.21 2.67 1.54
CA VAL A 95 -2.51 2.52 2.19
C VAL A 95 -3.65 2.57 1.18
N SER A 96 -3.63 3.54 0.28
CA SER A 96 -4.64 3.69 -0.78
C SER A 96 -4.70 2.48 -1.70
N CYS A 97 -3.55 1.89 -2.05
CA CYS A 97 -3.53 0.65 -2.83
C CYS A 97 -4.24 -0.50 -2.11
N LYS A 98 -3.96 -0.69 -0.80
CA LYS A 98 -4.60 -1.75 0.00
C LYS A 98 -6.10 -1.56 0.14
N ILE A 99 -6.56 -0.34 0.41
CA ILE A 99 -7.99 -0.03 0.49
C ILE A 99 -8.68 -0.37 -0.84
N ARG A 100 -8.06 -0.03 -1.97
CA ARG A 100 -8.62 -0.33 -3.29
C ARG A 100 -8.59 -1.82 -3.61
N ILE A 101 -7.54 -2.56 -3.24
CA ILE A 101 -7.49 -4.02 -3.36
C ILE A 101 -8.65 -4.63 -2.56
N ALA A 102 -8.77 -4.27 -1.27
CA ALA A 102 -9.83 -4.76 -0.42
C ALA A 102 -11.21 -4.47 -1.01
N LYS A 103 -11.44 -3.26 -1.52
CA LYS A 103 -12.70 -2.87 -2.18
C LYS A 103 -13.01 -3.67 -3.44
N VAL A 104 -12.00 -4.01 -4.25
CA VAL A 104 -12.21 -4.85 -5.45
C VAL A 104 -12.60 -6.27 -5.07
N MET A 105 -12.00 -6.78 -3.99
CA MET A 105 -12.17 -8.17 -3.55
C MET A 105 -13.38 -8.38 -2.63
N ASP A 106 -13.93 -7.30 -2.08
CA ASP A 106 -15.06 -7.33 -1.14
C ASP A 106 -16.29 -8.04 -1.73
N GLY A 107 -16.90 -8.94 -0.95
CA GLY A 107 -18.08 -9.71 -1.33
C GLY A 107 -17.85 -10.84 -2.36
N LEU A 108 -16.63 -11.07 -2.83
CA LEU A 108 -16.31 -12.20 -3.70
C LEU A 108 -16.15 -13.50 -2.89
N SER A 109 -16.61 -14.63 -3.46
CA SER A 109 -16.38 -15.94 -2.83
C SER A 109 -14.96 -16.44 -3.10
N ASN A 110 -14.45 -17.28 -2.20
CA ASN A 110 -13.17 -17.96 -2.38
C ASN A 110 -13.15 -18.78 -3.67
N GLU A 111 -14.27 -19.39 -4.05
CA GLU A 111 -14.37 -20.13 -5.30
C GLU A 111 -14.24 -19.21 -6.54
N ALA A 112 -14.82 -18.01 -6.50
CA ALA A 112 -14.67 -17.03 -7.59
C ALA A 112 -13.23 -16.56 -7.73
N ILE A 113 -12.60 -16.26 -6.59
CA ILE A 113 -11.20 -15.86 -6.53
C ILE A 113 -10.31 -16.98 -7.06
N GLN A 114 -10.49 -18.22 -6.59
CA GLN A 114 -9.67 -19.35 -7.04
C GLN A 114 -9.84 -19.64 -8.54
N ALA A 115 -11.06 -19.49 -9.07
CA ALA A 115 -11.35 -19.76 -10.47
C ALA A 115 -10.78 -18.70 -11.43
N VAL A 116 -10.78 -17.42 -11.04
CA VAL A 116 -10.40 -16.30 -11.93
C VAL A 116 -9.01 -15.73 -11.60
N HIS A 117 -8.59 -15.83 -10.35
CA HIS A 117 -7.32 -15.33 -9.83
C HIS A 117 -6.70 -16.32 -8.83
N SER A 118 -6.30 -17.50 -9.33
CA SER A 118 -5.73 -18.59 -8.52
C SER A 118 -4.49 -18.21 -7.70
N GLN A 119 -3.74 -17.18 -8.13
CA GLN A 119 -2.53 -16.69 -7.45
C GLN A 119 -2.82 -15.61 -6.38
N TYR A 120 -4.09 -15.22 -6.18
CA TYR A 120 -4.43 -14.13 -5.26
C TYR A 120 -3.92 -14.37 -3.83
N TYR A 121 -3.99 -15.60 -3.33
CA TYR A 121 -3.52 -15.92 -1.98
C TYR A 121 -2.00 -15.86 -1.84
N ASP A 122 -1.26 -16.18 -2.90
CA ASP A 122 0.20 -15.97 -2.93
C ASP A 122 0.52 -14.46 -2.90
N HIS A 123 -0.26 -13.66 -3.65
CA HIS A 123 -0.13 -12.20 -3.62
C HIS A 123 -0.45 -11.62 -2.25
N LEU A 124 -1.42 -12.18 -1.54
CA LEU A 124 -1.76 -11.78 -0.17
C LEU A 124 -0.58 -11.95 0.79
N VAL A 125 0.13 -13.09 0.69
CA VAL A 125 1.36 -13.33 1.46
C VAL A 125 2.46 -12.33 1.10
N GLU A 126 2.62 -11.98 -0.17
CA GLU A 126 3.60 -10.97 -0.59
C GLU A 126 3.22 -9.55 -0.14
N ILE A 127 1.92 -9.22 -0.14
CA ILE A 127 1.41 -7.96 0.41
C ILE A 127 1.76 -7.86 1.90
N ASP A 128 1.52 -8.92 2.68
CA ASP A 128 1.89 -8.95 4.10
C ASP A 128 3.40 -8.77 4.31
N LYS A 129 4.25 -9.38 3.46
CA LYS A 129 5.71 -9.16 3.50
C LYS A 129 6.07 -7.71 3.21
N ILE A 130 5.44 -7.09 2.22
CA ILE A 130 5.64 -5.67 1.89
C ILE A 130 5.23 -4.81 3.10
N GLU A 131 4.16 -5.13 3.80
CA GLU A 131 3.76 -4.41 5.02
C GLU A 131 4.83 -4.47 6.11
N GLN A 132 5.41 -5.65 6.36
CA GLN A 132 6.48 -5.79 7.35
C GLN A 132 7.74 -5.00 6.95
N GLN A 133 8.07 -4.96 5.67
CA GLN A 133 9.17 -4.15 5.15
C GLN A 133 8.88 -2.65 5.32
N ILE A 134 7.66 -2.21 5.04
CA ILE A 134 7.20 -0.83 5.28
C ILE A 134 7.33 -0.45 6.75
N VAL A 135 6.88 -1.31 7.67
CA VAL A 135 7.02 -1.09 9.12
C VAL A 135 8.49 -0.94 9.51
N THR A 136 9.35 -1.81 8.99
CA THR A 136 10.80 -1.74 9.24
C THR A 136 11.40 -0.42 8.76
N HIS A 137 11.05 0.02 7.54
CA HIS A 137 11.49 1.31 7.01
C HIS A 137 10.99 2.49 7.85
N ARG A 138 9.75 2.45 8.34
CA ARG A 138 9.21 3.52 9.21
C ARG A 138 9.96 3.62 10.54
N LEU A 139 10.31 2.49 11.14
CA LEU A 139 11.10 2.46 12.37
C LEU A 139 12.53 2.99 12.17
N GLN A 140 13.08 2.83 10.97
CA GLN A 140 14.42 3.31 10.62
C GLN A 140 14.45 4.79 10.18
N LYS A 141 13.30 5.39 9.82
CA LYS A 141 13.17 6.77 9.27
C LYS A 141 13.71 7.88 10.18
N ASP A 142 13.78 7.65 11.48
CA ASP A 142 14.32 8.59 12.47
C ASP A 142 15.83 8.44 12.70
N VAL A 143 16.45 7.36 12.22
CA VAL A 143 17.86 7.04 12.48
C VAL A 143 18.75 7.50 11.33
N GLY A 144 18.72 8.80 10.99
CA GLY A 144 19.72 9.45 10.11
C GLY A 144 19.89 8.94 8.66
N ASP A 145 19.28 7.82 8.28
CA ASP A 145 19.57 7.07 7.05
C ASP A 145 18.66 7.47 5.89
N ARG A 146 18.57 8.79 5.66
CA ARG A 146 17.71 9.39 4.63
C ARG A 146 18.49 9.54 3.33
N THR A 147 18.65 8.42 2.63
CA THR A 147 19.31 8.36 1.32
C THR A 147 18.29 8.22 0.18
N LEU A 148 18.69 8.62 -1.03
CA LEU A 148 17.89 8.38 -2.24
C LEU A 148 17.71 6.89 -2.51
N GLU A 149 18.70 6.06 -2.17
CA GLU A 149 18.66 4.61 -2.32
C GLU A 149 17.58 4.00 -1.44
N ASN A 150 17.52 4.37 -0.16
CA ASN A 150 16.49 3.90 0.76
C ASN A 150 15.09 4.33 0.32
N MET A 151 14.96 5.57 -0.18
CA MET A 151 13.70 6.07 -0.72
C MET A 151 13.28 5.30 -1.98
N ASP A 152 14.21 5.03 -2.90
CA ASP A 152 13.95 4.28 -4.13
C ASP A 152 13.61 2.81 -3.81
N ALA A 153 14.29 2.19 -2.83
CA ALA A 153 13.96 0.85 -2.34
C ALA A 153 12.55 0.79 -1.76
N TYR A 154 12.16 1.76 -0.92
CA TYR A 154 10.79 1.87 -0.42
C TYR A 154 9.82 2.01 -1.59
N LYS A 155 10.04 3.00 -2.48
CA LYS A 155 9.19 3.25 -3.65
C LYS A 155 8.94 1.97 -4.45
N ASN A 156 9.97 1.16 -4.68
CA ASN A 156 9.84 -0.10 -5.41
C ASN A 156 8.89 -1.10 -4.72
N GLN A 157 8.86 -1.15 -3.38
CA GLN A 157 7.89 -1.99 -2.66
C GLN A 157 6.45 -1.49 -2.84
N VAL A 158 6.24 -0.17 -2.80
CA VAL A 158 4.92 0.43 -3.05
C VAL A 158 4.49 0.21 -4.51
N GLU A 159 5.42 0.26 -5.46
CA GLU A 159 5.13 -0.04 -6.87
C GLU A 159 4.73 -1.52 -7.09
N LYS A 160 5.30 -2.46 -6.33
CA LYS A 160 4.82 -3.86 -6.36
C LYS A 160 3.38 -3.97 -5.87
N LEU A 161 3.06 -3.29 -4.78
CA LEU A 161 1.70 -3.25 -4.24
C LEU A 161 0.70 -2.64 -5.24
N TYR A 162 1.12 -1.59 -5.95
CA TYR A 162 0.35 -1.02 -7.05
C TYR A 162 0.19 -2.02 -8.20
N GLY A 163 1.19 -2.85 -8.49
CA GLY A 163 1.10 -3.97 -9.43
C GLY A 163 -0.01 -4.95 -9.06
N TYR A 164 -0.09 -5.37 -7.80
CA TYR A 164 -1.16 -6.25 -7.30
C TYR A 164 -2.55 -5.60 -7.40
N LEU A 165 -2.65 -4.29 -7.11
CA LEU A 165 -3.89 -3.55 -7.32
C LEU A 165 -4.34 -3.61 -8.79
N ARG A 166 -3.44 -3.35 -9.74
CA ARG A 166 -3.77 -3.39 -11.17
C ARG A 166 -4.22 -4.77 -11.61
N GLU A 167 -3.64 -5.82 -11.07
CA GLU A 167 -4.07 -7.20 -11.36
C GLU A 167 -5.47 -7.49 -10.81
N CYS A 168 -5.75 -7.10 -9.56
CA CYS A 168 -7.09 -7.25 -9.00
C CYS A 168 -8.13 -6.48 -9.84
N GLN A 169 -7.82 -5.24 -10.21
CA GLN A 169 -8.69 -4.40 -11.02
C GLN A 169 -8.94 -4.97 -12.43
N SER A 170 -7.90 -5.50 -13.09
CA SER A 170 -8.04 -6.05 -14.45
C SER A 170 -8.93 -7.30 -14.49
N ARG A 171 -8.99 -8.04 -13.37
CA ARG A 171 -9.82 -9.24 -13.21
C ARG A 171 -11.18 -8.99 -12.57
N ALA A 172 -11.46 -7.77 -12.08
CA ALA A 172 -12.65 -7.45 -11.30
C ALA A 172 -13.96 -7.87 -12.00
N ASN A 173 -14.12 -7.53 -13.28
CA ASN A 173 -15.33 -7.88 -14.03
C ASN A 173 -15.51 -9.39 -14.17
N ALA A 174 -14.44 -10.13 -14.44
CA ALA A 174 -14.47 -11.57 -14.59
C ALA A 174 -14.82 -12.27 -13.27
N LEU A 175 -14.29 -11.78 -12.14
CA LEU A 175 -14.63 -12.25 -10.80
C LEU A 175 -16.13 -12.10 -10.51
N TRP A 176 -16.69 -10.92 -10.77
CA TRP A 176 -18.11 -10.65 -10.54
C TRP A 176 -19.03 -11.37 -11.53
N GLU A 177 -18.59 -11.61 -12.76
CA GLU A 177 -19.35 -12.41 -13.74
C GLU A 177 -19.42 -13.88 -13.32
N TRP A 178 -18.29 -14.46 -12.91
CA TRP A 178 -18.22 -15.83 -12.40
C TRP A 178 -19.10 -16.00 -11.15
N GLN A 179 -18.99 -15.08 -10.18
CA GLN A 179 -19.78 -15.12 -8.94
C GLN A 179 -21.29 -15.12 -9.21
N ARG A 180 -21.75 -14.34 -10.21
CA ARG A 180 -23.17 -14.25 -10.58
C ARG A 180 -23.68 -15.48 -11.32
N ARG A 181 -22.88 -16.07 -12.21
CA ARG A 181 -23.28 -17.21 -13.04
C ARG A 181 -23.06 -18.54 -12.36
N ASP A 182 -21.82 -18.84 -12.00
CA ASP A 182 -21.40 -20.14 -11.52
C ASP A 182 -21.63 -20.28 -10.00
N GLY A 183 -21.61 -19.18 -9.24
CA GLY A 183 -21.92 -19.21 -7.81
C GLY A 183 -23.31 -19.79 -7.52
N LYS A 184 -24.32 -19.43 -8.32
CA LYS A 184 -25.68 -20.01 -8.20
C LYS A 184 -25.71 -21.49 -8.58
N ARG A 185 -24.91 -21.91 -9.57
CA ARG A 185 -24.84 -23.31 -9.99
C ARG A 185 -24.21 -24.18 -8.90
N ILE A 186 -23.05 -23.76 -8.40
CA ILE A 186 -22.30 -24.48 -7.36
C ILE A 186 -23.11 -24.55 -6.06
N TRP A 187 -23.79 -23.47 -5.67
CA TRP A 187 -24.66 -23.50 -4.50
C TRP A 187 -25.80 -24.52 -4.66
N LYS A 188 -26.47 -24.54 -5.82
CA LYS A 188 -27.50 -25.54 -6.12
C LYS A 188 -26.95 -26.97 -6.08
N GLU A 189 -25.78 -27.20 -6.69
CA GLU A 189 -25.11 -28.51 -6.67
C GLU A 189 -24.78 -28.96 -5.24
N LYS A 190 -24.23 -28.07 -4.40
CA LYS A 190 -23.93 -28.35 -2.99
C LYS A 190 -25.20 -28.66 -2.17
N VAL A 191 -26.30 -27.92 -2.38
CA VAL A 191 -27.57 -28.17 -1.69
C VAL A 191 -28.17 -29.52 -2.10
N VAL A 192 -28.20 -29.81 -3.40
CA VAL A 192 -28.72 -31.10 -3.91
C VAL A 192 -27.89 -32.28 -3.40
N LEU A 193 -26.56 -32.15 -3.42
CA LEU A 193 -25.65 -33.18 -2.88
C LEU A 193 -25.87 -33.38 -1.37
N GLY A 194 -26.01 -32.29 -0.60
CA GLY A 194 -26.28 -32.36 0.83
C GLY A 194 -27.60 -33.07 1.15
N LEU A 195 -28.66 -32.78 0.38
CA LEU A 195 -29.95 -33.46 0.51
C LEU A 195 -29.84 -34.96 0.17
N MET A 196 -29.11 -35.32 -0.89
CA MET A 196 -28.86 -36.71 -1.27
C MET A 196 -28.12 -37.48 -0.18
N ILE A 197 -27.07 -36.90 0.41
CA ILE A 197 -26.32 -37.51 1.51
C ILE A 197 -27.23 -37.69 2.73
N ALA A 198 -28.03 -36.68 3.10
CA ALA A 198 -28.95 -36.78 4.22
C ALA A 198 -29.99 -37.90 4.03
N LEU A 199 -30.54 -38.03 2.81
CA LEU A 199 -31.50 -39.08 2.46
C LEU A 199 -30.87 -40.47 2.56
N LEU A 200 -29.67 -40.66 1.99
CA LEU A 200 -28.91 -41.92 2.09
C LEU A 200 -28.60 -42.28 3.54
N THR A 201 -28.20 -41.29 4.35
CA THR A 201 -27.88 -41.50 5.76
C THR A 201 -29.11 -41.95 6.55
N ALA A 202 -30.27 -41.30 6.32
CA ALA A 202 -31.53 -41.70 6.94
C ALA A 202 -31.96 -43.12 6.54
N LEU A 203 -31.76 -43.48 5.25
CA LEU A 203 -32.13 -44.79 4.71
C LEU A 203 -31.27 -45.93 5.26
N VAL A 204 -30.01 -45.66 5.62
CA VAL A 204 -29.11 -46.66 6.24
C VAL A 204 -29.28 -46.72 7.75
N THR A 205 -29.44 -45.57 8.42
CA THR A 205 -29.52 -45.51 9.88
C THR A 205 -30.88 -45.99 10.41
N ALA A 206 -31.99 -45.71 9.73
CA ALA A 206 -33.32 -46.12 10.21
C ALA A 206 -33.48 -47.65 10.32
N PRO A 207 -33.12 -48.48 9.32
CA PRO A 207 -33.18 -49.93 9.43
C PRO A 207 -32.26 -50.48 10.52
N VAL A 208 -31.02 -49.97 10.63
CA VAL A 208 -30.06 -50.39 11.66
C VAL A 208 -30.61 -50.11 13.06
N THR A 209 -31.19 -48.93 13.26
CA THR A 209 -31.80 -48.54 14.55
C THR A 209 -33.01 -49.42 14.89
N ILE A 210 -33.85 -49.74 13.89
CA ILE A 210 -34.97 -50.68 14.04
C ILE A 210 -34.46 -52.09 14.40
N LEU A 211 -33.39 -52.56 13.74
CA LEU A 211 -32.79 -53.87 14.02
C LEU A 211 -32.23 -53.94 15.45
N ILE A 212 -31.44 -52.95 15.86
CA ILE A 212 -30.86 -52.88 17.22
C ILE A 212 -31.98 -52.87 18.26
N SER A 213 -33.01 -52.03 18.07
CA SER A 213 -34.13 -51.96 19.01
C SER A 213 -34.97 -53.25 19.05
N TYR A 214 -35.04 -54.01 17.95
CA TYR A 214 -35.64 -55.35 17.94
C TYR A 214 -34.82 -56.36 18.74
N PHE A 215 -33.49 -56.33 18.65
CA PHE A 215 -32.60 -57.23 19.40
C PHE A 215 -32.47 -56.88 20.89
N VAL A 216 -32.52 -55.60 21.26
CA VAL A 216 -32.43 -55.14 22.67
C VAL A 216 -33.71 -55.42 23.47
N LYS A 217 -34.87 -55.51 22.80
CA LYS A 217 -36.16 -55.82 23.45
C LYS A 217 -36.41 -57.32 23.68
N LYS A 218 -35.50 -58.19 23.25
CA LYS A 218 -35.62 -59.65 23.33
C LYS A 218 -34.70 -60.20 24.40
#